data_AF-A0A0Q6FRY0-F1
#
_entry.id   AF-A0A0Q6FRY0-F1
#
_cell.length_a   1.000
_cell.length_b   1.000
_cell.length_c   1.000
_cell.angle_alpha   90.00
_cell.angle_beta   90.00
_cell.angle_gamma   90.00
#
_symmetry.space_group_name_H-M   'P 1'
#
loop_
_entity.id
_entity.type
_entity.pdbx_description
1 polymer ?
#
loop_
_entity_poly.entity_id
_entity_poly.type
_entity_poly.pdbx_seq_one_letter_code
_entity_poly.pdbx_strand_id
1 'polypeptide(L)' 'MKQNRFLAWFLIIVGGFYLLSGIATNDMGGLASLGYNPDMPMTFQAAPLRFLIGIGLYLCAIIAGVQMLRAAPPPEK' A
#
# COMPACT_ATOMS: atom_id res chain seq x y z
N MET A 1 0.27 -11.19 21.04
CA MET A 1 -0.36 -9.95 20.54
C MET A 1 -1.71 -10.33 19.96
N LYS A 2 -2.83 -9.77 20.43
CA LYS A 2 -4.16 -10.05 19.84
C LYS A 2 -4.10 -9.69 18.35
N GLN A 3 -4.42 -10.64 17.50
CA GLN A 3 -4.30 -10.46 16.06
C GLN A 3 -5.37 -9.49 15.56
N ASN A 4 -4.96 -8.26 15.26
CA ASN A 4 -5.86 -7.20 14.79
C ASN A 4 -6.24 -7.43 13.33
N ARG A 5 -7.28 -8.24 13.11
CA ARG A 5 -7.91 -8.42 11.78
C ARG A 5 -8.32 -7.09 11.15
N PHE A 6 -8.70 -6.11 11.97
CA PHE A 6 -9.01 -4.75 11.52
C PHE A 6 -7.80 -4.06 10.84
N LEU A 7 -6.60 -4.15 11.45
CA LEU A 7 -5.38 -3.59 10.87
C LEU A 7 -5.01 -4.29 9.55
N ALA A 8 -5.20 -5.61 9.49
CA ALA A 8 -4.94 -6.38 8.28
C ALA A 8 -5.85 -5.95 7.11
N TRP A 9 -7.15 -5.81 7.37
CA TRP A 9 -8.11 -5.28 6.39
C TRP A 9 -7.81 -3.84 6.00
N PHE A 10 -7.44 -3.00 6.95
CA PHE A 10 -7.03 -1.62 6.68
C PHE A 10 -5.85 -1.57 5.69
N LEU A 11 -4.79 -2.36 5.91
CA LEU A 11 -3.63 -2.42 5.02
C LEU A 11 -4.01 -2.87 3.60
N ILE A 12 -4.90 -3.85 3.47
CA ILE A 12 -5.36 -4.35 2.17
C ILE A 12 -6.20 -3.31 1.45
N ILE A 13 -7.23 -2.77 2.10
CA ILE A 13 -8.20 -1.87 1.48
C ILE A 13 -7.54 -0.53 1.15
N VAL A 14 -6.85 0.07 2.12
CA VAL A 14 -6.19 1.37 1.93
C VAL A 14 -5.02 1.22 0.96
N GLY A 15 -4.18 0.19 1.13
CA GLY A 15 -3.07 -0.07 0.19
C GLY A 15 -3.55 -0.32 -1.23
N GLY A 16 -4.60 -1.14 -1.40
CA GLY A 16 -5.21 -1.42 -2.70
C GLY A 16 -5.84 -0.19 -3.36
N PHE A 17 -6.56 0.61 -2.58
CA PHE A 17 -7.18 1.85 -3.06
C PHE A 17 -6.13 2.85 -3.56
N TYR A 18 -5.07 3.09 -2.78
CA TYR A 18 -4.00 4.01 -3.20
C TYR A 18 -3.19 3.48 -4.38
N LEU A 19 -2.94 2.16 -4.45
CA LEU A 19 -2.29 1.55 -5.62
C LEU A 19 -3.11 1.76 -6.89
N LEU A 20 -4.41 1.44 -6.85
CA LEU A 20 -5.30 1.63 -8.00
C LEU A 20 -5.43 3.11 -8.37
N SER A 21 -5.57 3.99 -7.39
CA SER A 21 -5.66 5.43 -7.61
C SER A 21 -4.39 5.94 -8.28
N GLY A 22 -3.22 5.58 -7.78
CA GLY A 22 -1.96 6.06 -8.35
C GLY A 22 -1.67 5.52 -9.75
N ILE A 23 -2.13 4.31 -10.09
CA ILE A 23 -2.08 3.81 -11.47
C ILE A 23 -3.02 4.63 -12.36
N ALA A 24 -4.25 4.86 -11.90
CA ALA A 24 -5.27 5.58 -12.69
C ALA A 24 -4.93 7.06 -12.90
N THR A 25 -4.35 7.73 -11.91
CA THR A 25 -3.99 9.15 -11.97
C THR A 25 -2.56 9.37 -12.48
N ASN A 26 -1.80 8.31 -12.71
CA ASN A 26 -0.38 8.37 -13.02
C ASN A 26 0.43 9.17 -11.96
N ASP A 27 0.01 9.10 -10.70
CA ASP A 27 0.64 9.77 -9.57
C ASP A 27 0.60 8.86 -8.33
N MET A 28 1.76 8.38 -7.90
CA MET A 28 1.89 7.50 -6.73
C MET A 28 1.94 8.28 -5.40
N GLY A 29 1.51 9.55 -5.39
CA GLY A 29 1.40 10.40 -4.21
C GLY A 29 0.47 9.81 -3.13
N GLY A 30 1.03 9.56 -1.94
CA GLY A 30 0.33 8.97 -0.79
C GLY A 30 1.31 8.44 0.27
N LEU A 31 1.28 7.15 0.64
CA LEU A 31 2.26 6.56 1.56
C LEU A 31 3.71 6.72 1.07
N ALA A 32 3.93 6.80 -0.24
CA ALA A 32 5.24 7.08 -0.83
C ALA A 32 5.70 8.54 -0.62
N SER A 33 4.78 9.49 -0.34
CA SER A 33 5.13 10.89 -0.04
C SER A 33 5.43 11.13 1.44
N LEU A 34 5.11 10.19 2.35
CA LEU A 34 5.39 10.29 3.79
C LEU A 34 6.89 10.29 4.15
N GLY A 35 7.79 10.12 3.17
CA GLY A 35 9.24 10.30 3.32
C GLY A 35 9.89 11.09 2.19
N TYR A 36 9.09 11.76 1.34
CA TYR A 36 9.59 12.43 0.13
C TYR A 36 9.21 13.91 0.10
N ASN A 37 10.08 14.69 -0.55
CA ASN A 37 9.83 16.11 -0.82
C ASN A 37 8.56 16.24 -1.68
N PRO A 38 7.48 16.90 -1.18
CA PRO A 38 6.20 17.03 -1.89
C PRO A 38 6.32 17.80 -3.22
N ASP A 39 7.41 18.53 -3.41
CA ASP A 39 7.65 19.34 -4.61
C ASP A 39 8.23 18.55 -5.79
N MET A 40 8.57 17.26 -5.60
CA MET A 40 9.15 16.45 -6.67
C MET A 40 8.11 15.53 -7.33
N PRO A 41 8.06 15.48 -8.67
CA PRO A 41 7.06 14.71 -9.37
C PRO A 41 7.23 13.21 -9.09
N MET A 42 6.10 12.55 -8.80
CA MET A 42 6.01 11.12 -8.53
C MET A 42 5.11 10.41 -9.55
N THR A 43 5.24 10.85 -10.80
CA THR A 43 4.50 10.33 -11.96
C THR A 43 5.37 9.40 -12.80
N PHE A 44 4.77 8.49 -13.57
CA PHE A 44 5.52 7.56 -14.43
C PHE A 44 6.35 8.28 -15.49
N GLN A 45 5.87 9.43 -15.99
CA GLN A 45 6.49 10.18 -17.08
C GLN A 45 7.69 11.02 -16.62
N ALA A 46 7.62 11.59 -15.41
CA ALA A 46 8.68 12.46 -14.90
C ALA A 46 9.67 11.71 -13.98
N ALA A 47 9.22 10.66 -13.29
CA ALA A 47 10.04 9.91 -12.35
C ALA A 47 9.63 8.41 -12.30
N PRO A 48 9.86 7.65 -13.39
CA PRO A 48 9.39 6.27 -13.53
C PRO A 48 9.91 5.35 -12.41
N LEU A 49 11.18 5.50 -12.00
CA LEU A 49 11.73 4.70 -10.91
C LEU A 49 11.01 4.95 -9.57
N ARG A 50 10.65 6.20 -9.28
CA ARG A 50 9.93 6.56 -8.04
C ARG A 50 8.50 6.05 -8.07
N PHE A 51 7.86 6.13 -9.22
CA PHE A 51 6.54 5.56 -9.46
C PHE A 51 6.53 4.04 -9.20
N LEU A 52 7.53 3.31 -9.70
CA LEU A 52 7.69 1.87 -9.46
C LEU A 52 7.95 1.54 -7.98
N ILE A 53 8.71 2.37 -7.27
CA ILE A 53 8.91 2.22 -5.81
C ILE A 53 7.58 2.40 -5.07
N GLY A 54 6.77 3.39 -5.44
CA GLY A 54 5.42 3.60 -4.89
C GLY A 54 4.55 2.36 -5.05
N ILE A 55 4.50 1.79 -6.26
CA ILE A 55 3.80 0.51 -6.53
C ILE A 55 4.30 -0.59 -5.59
N GLY A 56 5.62 -0.75 -5.48
CA GLY A 56 6.23 -1.76 -4.63
C GLY A 56 5.83 -1.62 -3.15
N LEU A 57 5.82 -0.39 -2.63
CA LEU A 57 5.43 -0.12 -1.24
C LEU A 57 3.97 -0.47 -0.96
N TYR A 58 3.06 -0.09 -1.87
CA TYR A 58 1.65 -0.45 -1.72
C TYR A 58 1.41 -1.96 -1.85
N LEU A 59 2.10 -2.63 -2.76
CA LEU A 59 2.05 -4.09 -2.87
C LEU A 59 2.56 -4.76 -1.59
N CYS A 60 3.66 -4.28 -1.01
CA CYS A 60 4.17 -4.78 0.28
C CYS A 60 3.15 -4.61 1.41
N ALA A 61 2.46 -3.46 1.49
CA ALA A 61 1.42 -3.23 2.49
C ALA A 61 0.25 -4.21 2.33
N ILE A 62 -0.22 -4.43 1.10
CA ILE A 62 -1.28 -5.38 0.79
C ILE A 62 -0.86 -6.81 1.17
N ILE A 63 0.35 -7.23 0.78
CA ILE A 63 0.90 -8.55 1.09
C ILE A 63 1.00 -8.73 2.61
N ALA A 64 1.49 -7.72 3.35
CA ALA A 64 1.56 -7.76 4.80
C ALA A 64 0.16 -7.96 5.42
N GLY A 65 -0.85 -7.22 4.96
CA GLY A 65 -2.23 -7.40 5.40
C GLY A 65 -2.77 -8.80 5.10
N VAL A 66 -2.50 -9.35 3.91
CA VAL A 66 -2.90 -10.73 3.54
C VAL A 66 -2.22 -11.76 4.44
N GLN A 67 -0.93 -11.62 4.72
CA GLN A 67 -0.20 -12.51 5.63
C GLN A 67 -0.75 -12.43 7.05
N MET A 68 -1.11 -11.23 7.52
CA MET A 68 -1.77 -11.06 8.81
C MET A 68 -3.14 -11.73 8.89
N LEU A 69 -3.92 -11.77 7.80
CA LEU A 69 -5.18 -12.53 7.74
C LEU A 69 -4.94 -14.04 7.68
N ARG A 70 -3.93 -14.50 6.94
CA ARG A 70 -3.59 -15.92 6.80
C ARG A 70 -3.04 -16.54 8.08
N ALA A 71 -2.31 -15.76 8.87
CA ALA A 71 -1.83 -16.19 10.16
C ALA A 71 -2.95 -16.31 11.21
N ALA A 72 -4.22 -16.02 10.85
CA ALA A 72 -5.32 -16.04 11.81
C ALA A 72 -5.69 -17.48 12.16
N PRO A 73 -5.63 -17.88 13.44
CA PRO A 73 -6.11 -19.19 13.83
C PRO A 73 -7.60 -19.30 13.46
N PRO A 74 -8.06 -20.51 13.07
CA PRO A 74 -9.44 -20.72 12.69
C PRO A 74 -10.38 -20.24 13.82
N PRO A 75 -11.55 -19.67 13.50
CA PRO A 75 -12.48 -19.25 14.53
C PRO A 75 -12.85 -20.47 15.39
N GLU A 76 -12.59 -20.39 16.70
CA GLU A 76 -13.16 -21.33 17.67
C GLU A 76 -14.68 -21.27 17.51
N LYS A 77 -15.28 -22.45 17.27
CA LYS A 77 -16.72 -22.64 17.12
C LYS A 77 -17.41 -22.55 18.47
#